data_AF-A0A6A4EMJ5-F1
#
_entry.id   AF-A0A6A4EMJ5-F1
#
_cell.length_a   1.000
_cell.length_b   1.000
_cell.length_c   1.000
_cell.angle_alpha   90.00
_cell.angle_beta   90.00
_cell.angle_gamma   90.00
#
_symmetry.space_group_name_H-M   'P 1'
#
loop_
_entity.id
_entity.type
_entity.pdbx_description
1 polymer ?
#
loop_
_entity_poly.entity_id
_entity_poly.type
_entity_poly.pdbx_seq_one_letter_code
_entity_poly.pdbx_strand_id
1 'polypeptide(L)'
;MASCKWKSCRQVDKISSEDSLLVTCDNGSCSQAVHHAWLNSMLAAFGAEDPFQKQICGKRCYNAVMKAQRQVTTPHTPKKRIPWHNDGPNNSVSSLSVLIKWMTDGNNYNRYRGGEGQNSETKQTLAGEVSSAIGDSGVMTARTPKDVMSKILAPEVSFRATSDWLNNTGQGVQNEAGLRAAILQKCPTFYELQTIMDDSPSTHPLLLNTQSGFSYSDPDTESSSSCDGEVDGVTVTRTLRALLHATTR
;
A
#
# COMPACT_ATOMS: atom_id res chain seq x y z
N MET A 1 -24.46 42.76 -12.71
CA MET A 1 -24.90 41.91 -13.83
C MET A 1 -24.11 40.62 -13.81
N ALA A 2 -24.78 39.46 -13.75
CA ALA A 2 -24.10 38.18 -13.93
C ALA A 2 -23.52 38.12 -15.34
N SER A 3 -22.30 37.60 -15.49
CA SER A 3 -21.65 37.43 -16.79
C SER A 3 -21.19 35.99 -16.92
N CYS A 4 -21.36 35.41 -18.11
CA CYS A 4 -20.83 34.09 -18.38
C CYS A 4 -19.30 34.12 -18.26
N LYS A 5 -18.75 33.28 -17.39
CA LYS A 5 -17.31 33.20 -17.14
C LYS A 5 -16.60 32.15 -18.01
N TRP A 6 -17.32 31.49 -18.91
CA TRP A 6 -16.74 30.46 -19.77
C TRP A 6 -16.12 31.07 -21.04
N LYS A 7 -14.82 30.76 -21.26
CA LYS A 7 -14.04 31.32 -22.37
C LYS A 7 -14.57 30.90 -23.75
N SER A 8 -14.98 29.65 -23.90
CA SER A 8 -15.52 29.13 -25.18
C SER A 8 -16.99 29.44 -25.40
N CYS A 9 -17.62 30.27 -24.55
CA CYS A 9 -19.05 30.57 -24.71
C CYS A 9 -19.35 31.27 -26.05
N ARG A 10 -18.36 31.95 -26.62
CA ARG A 10 -18.47 32.61 -27.93
C ARG A 10 -18.46 31.62 -29.11
N GLN A 11 -18.10 30.35 -28.87
CA GLN A 11 -18.03 29.31 -29.89
C GLN A 11 -19.33 28.52 -30.02
N VAL A 12 -20.32 28.81 -29.18
CA VAL A 12 -21.62 28.13 -29.20
C VAL A 12 -22.67 29.10 -29.71
N ASP A 13 -23.36 28.72 -30.77
CA ASP A 13 -24.43 29.52 -31.34
C ASP A 13 -25.62 29.61 -30.37
N LYS A 14 -26.19 30.80 -30.26
CA LYS A 14 -27.35 31.09 -29.42
C LYS A 14 -28.50 31.48 -30.32
N ILE A 15 -29.21 30.46 -30.79
CA ILE A 15 -30.20 30.60 -31.86
C ILE A 15 -31.51 31.16 -31.28
N SER A 16 -31.79 30.85 -30.01
CA SER A 16 -32.97 31.31 -29.28
C SER A 16 -32.64 32.31 -28.16
N SER A 17 -33.68 32.99 -27.65
CA SER A 17 -33.58 33.79 -26.43
C SER A 17 -33.23 32.94 -25.21
N GLU A 18 -33.70 31.69 -25.16
CA GLU A 18 -33.41 30.72 -24.10
C GLU A 18 -31.92 30.35 -24.06
N ASP A 19 -31.30 30.16 -25.22
CA ASP A 19 -29.87 29.88 -25.36
C ASP A 19 -28.96 30.97 -24.77
N SER A 20 -29.48 32.20 -24.76
CA SER A 20 -28.82 33.39 -24.21
C SER A 20 -29.10 33.61 -22.73
N LEU A 21 -29.90 32.78 -22.07
CA LEU A 21 -30.14 32.87 -20.64
C LEU A 21 -28.91 32.46 -19.84
N LEU A 22 -28.60 33.22 -18.80
CA LEU A 22 -27.56 32.86 -17.83
C LEU A 22 -28.17 31.98 -16.75
N VAL A 23 -27.62 30.78 -16.61
CA VAL A 23 -27.95 29.81 -15.57
C VAL A 23 -26.85 29.75 -14.52
N THR A 24 -27.24 29.70 -13.25
CA THR A 24 -26.31 29.62 -12.11
C THR A 24 -25.90 28.18 -11.84
N CYS A 25 -24.67 27.98 -11.37
CA CYS A 25 -24.18 26.65 -11.03
C CYS A 25 -24.87 26.10 -9.77
N ASP A 26 -25.42 24.89 -9.86
CA ASP A 26 -26.07 24.15 -8.77
C ASP A 26 -25.07 23.57 -7.75
N ASN A 27 -23.77 23.64 -8.03
CA ASN A 27 -22.77 23.24 -7.06
C ASN A 27 -22.71 24.29 -5.93
N GLY A 28 -23.14 23.93 -4.72
CA GLY A 28 -23.25 24.84 -3.58
C GLY A 28 -21.96 25.57 -3.18
N SER A 29 -20.79 25.12 -3.64
CA SER A 29 -19.50 25.81 -3.45
C SER A 29 -19.11 26.74 -4.62
N CYS A 30 -20.03 27.01 -5.57
CA CYS A 30 -19.73 27.68 -6.83
C CYS A 30 -20.72 28.81 -7.10
N SER A 31 -20.21 30.02 -7.34
CA SER A 31 -21.01 31.21 -7.67
C SER A 31 -21.01 31.55 -9.16
N GLN A 32 -20.57 30.63 -10.02
CA GLN A 32 -20.39 30.87 -11.44
C GLN A 32 -21.72 30.75 -12.20
N ALA A 33 -21.86 31.52 -13.27
CA ALA A 33 -22.98 31.45 -14.20
C ALA A 33 -22.48 31.23 -15.63
N VAL A 34 -23.27 30.50 -16.42
CA VAL A 34 -22.97 30.15 -17.81
C VAL A 34 -24.22 30.31 -18.68
N HIS A 35 -24.05 30.49 -19.99
CA HIS A 35 -25.20 30.52 -20.89
C HIS A 35 -25.81 29.13 -21.05
N HIS A 36 -27.13 29.06 -21.21
CA HIS A 36 -27.87 27.80 -21.35
C HIS A 36 -27.39 26.95 -22.54
N ALA A 37 -27.14 27.55 -23.70
CA ALA A 37 -26.62 26.82 -24.86
C ALA A 37 -25.26 26.16 -24.59
N TRP A 38 -24.40 26.84 -23.82
CA TRP A 38 -23.10 26.28 -23.45
C TRP A 38 -23.25 25.13 -22.46
N LEU A 39 -24.17 25.23 -21.48
CA LEU A 39 -24.48 24.14 -20.56
C LEU A 39 -24.85 22.87 -21.33
N ASN A 40 -25.79 22.95 -22.27
CA ASN A 40 -26.25 21.79 -23.04
C ASN A 40 -25.14 21.17 -23.89
N SER A 41 -24.39 22.00 -24.63
CA SER A 41 -23.23 21.55 -25.43
C SER A 41 -22.16 20.86 -24.56
N MET A 42 -21.88 21.42 -23.38
CA MET A 42 -20.91 20.86 -22.44
C MET A 42 -21.39 19.53 -21.84
N LEU A 43 -22.65 19.43 -21.43
CA LEU A 43 -23.21 18.20 -20.85
C LEU A 43 -23.20 17.06 -21.86
N ALA A 44 -23.55 17.35 -23.12
CA ALA A 44 -23.43 16.39 -24.21
C ALA A 44 -21.98 15.92 -24.40
N ALA A 45 -21.01 16.86 -24.41
CA ALA A 45 -19.59 16.53 -24.53
C ALA A 45 -19.05 15.71 -23.33
N PHE A 46 -19.70 15.79 -22.16
CA PHE A 46 -19.33 15.01 -20.99
C PHE A 46 -19.98 13.63 -20.93
N GLY A 47 -20.85 13.30 -21.89
CA GLY A 47 -21.64 12.07 -21.87
C GLY A 47 -22.58 12.01 -20.66
N ALA A 48 -23.14 13.14 -20.25
CA ALA A 48 -24.16 13.14 -19.21
C ALA A 48 -25.41 12.42 -19.76
N GLU A 49 -25.80 11.32 -19.11
CA GLU A 49 -27.02 10.58 -19.46
C GLU A 49 -28.26 11.33 -18.97
N ASP A 50 -29.35 11.29 -19.74
CA ASP A 50 -30.65 11.76 -19.25
C ASP A 50 -31.14 10.79 -18.16
N PRO A 51 -31.46 11.28 -16.94
CA PRO A 51 -32.00 12.61 -16.66
C PRO A 51 -31.08 13.46 -15.77
N PHE A 52 -29.90 13.85 -16.24
CA PHE A 52 -29.02 14.76 -15.49
C PHE A 52 -29.57 16.21 -15.48
N GLN A 53 -30.51 16.48 -14.57
CA GLN A 53 -31.20 17.77 -14.42
C GLN A 53 -30.46 18.75 -13.48
N LYS A 54 -29.18 19.03 -13.76
CA LYS A 54 -28.40 20.02 -12.98
C LYS A 54 -27.77 21.07 -13.89
N GLN A 55 -27.66 22.30 -13.39
CA GLN A 55 -26.98 23.41 -14.05
C GLN A 55 -25.54 23.49 -13.54
N ILE A 56 -24.54 23.27 -14.39
CA ILE A 56 -23.13 23.21 -13.95
C ILE A 56 -22.24 24.03 -14.86
N CYS A 57 -21.31 24.76 -14.25
CA CYS A 57 -20.45 25.71 -14.96
C CYS A 57 -19.18 25.09 -15.57
N GLY A 58 -18.99 23.77 -15.53
CA GLY A 58 -17.75 23.13 -15.98
C GLY A 58 -17.52 21.71 -15.46
N LYS A 59 -16.49 21.04 -16.00
CA LYS A 59 -16.14 19.64 -15.65
C LYS A 59 -15.88 19.43 -14.17
N ARG A 60 -15.23 20.40 -13.50
CA ARG A 60 -14.96 20.33 -12.06
C ARG A 60 -16.26 20.24 -11.24
N CYS A 61 -17.24 21.10 -11.55
CA CYS A 61 -18.51 21.11 -10.85
C CYS A 61 -19.39 19.91 -11.23
N TYR A 62 -19.35 19.48 -12.50
CA TYR A 62 -19.96 18.22 -12.94
C TYR A 62 -19.44 17.03 -12.12
N ASN A 63 -18.12 16.84 -12.04
CA ASN A 63 -17.50 15.76 -11.28
C ASN A 63 -17.84 15.84 -9.77
N ALA A 64 -17.92 17.06 -9.21
CA ALA A 64 -18.28 17.27 -7.81
C ALA A 64 -19.73 16.86 -7.52
N VAL A 65 -20.67 17.27 -8.37
CA VAL A 65 -22.10 16.91 -8.27
C VAL A 65 -22.28 15.40 -8.44
N MET A 66 -21.64 14.79 -9.45
CA MET A 66 -21.70 13.35 -9.66
C MET A 66 -21.09 12.56 -8.48
N LYS A 67 -20.01 13.06 -7.89
CA LYS A 67 -19.42 12.46 -6.68
C LYS A 67 -20.38 12.53 -5.49
N ALA A 68 -21.04 13.68 -5.28
CA ALA A 68 -22.03 13.83 -4.22
C ALA A 68 -23.25 12.91 -4.43
N GLN A 69 -23.75 12.78 -5.65
CA GLN A 69 -24.85 11.85 -5.97
C GLN A 69 -24.51 10.38 -5.67
N ARG A 70 -23.27 9.94 -5.96
CA ARG A 70 -22.78 8.60 -5.59
C ARG A 70 -22.68 8.39 -4.07
N GLN A 71 -22.42 9.45 -3.32
CA GLN A 71 -22.35 9.42 -1.86
C GLN A 71 -23.74 9.42 -1.19
N VAL A 72 -24.79 9.92 -1.86
CA VAL A 72 -26.17 9.85 -1.37
C VAL A 72 -26.78 8.47 -1.59
N THR A 73 -26.42 7.78 -2.67
CA THR A 73 -26.85 6.40 -2.97
C THR A 73 -26.17 5.34 -2.12
N THR A 74 -25.10 5.69 -1.40
CA THR A 74 -24.40 4.78 -0.49
C THR A 74 -24.38 5.37 0.92
N PRO A 75 -25.09 4.79 1.91
CA PRO A 75 -25.06 5.31 3.28
C PRO A 75 -23.65 5.18 3.87
N HIS A 76 -22.90 6.29 3.84
CA HIS A 76 -21.59 6.39 4.44
C HIS A 76 -21.75 6.81 5.90
N THR A 77 -22.22 5.90 6.76
CA THR A 77 -21.97 6.06 8.19
C THR A 77 -20.46 6.16 8.39
N PRO A 78 -19.92 7.08 9.21
CA PRO A 78 -18.50 7.11 9.53
C PRO A 78 -18.16 5.78 10.21
N LYS A 79 -17.65 4.83 9.43
CA LYS A 79 -17.27 3.51 9.95
C LYS A 79 -16.19 3.75 10.99
N LYS A 80 -16.45 3.40 12.25
CA LYS A 80 -15.42 3.37 13.28
C LYS A 80 -14.23 2.60 12.71
N ARG A 81 -13.02 3.16 12.76
CA ARG A 81 -11.83 2.45 12.31
C ARG A 81 -11.58 1.30 13.29
N ILE A 82 -11.96 0.08 12.88
CA ILE A 82 -11.70 -1.12 13.67
C ILE A 82 -10.24 -1.54 13.44
N PRO A 83 -9.44 -1.78 14.50
CA PRO A 83 -8.08 -2.27 14.37
C PRO A 83 -8.01 -3.65 13.70
N TRP A 84 -6.95 -3.89 12.93
CA TRP A 84 -6.77 -5.13 12.16
C TRP A 84 -6.60 -6.41 13.01
N HIS A 85 -6.28 -6.27 14.29
CA HIS A 85 -6.05 -7.40 15.21
C HIS A 85 -7.31 -7.74 16.03
N ASN A 86 -8.36 -6.92 15.98
CA ASN A 86 -9.58 -7.04 16.80
C ASN A 86 -10.86 -6.88 15.96
N ASP A 87 -10.84 -7.30 14.70
CA ASP A 87 -11.96 -7.13 13.77
C ASP A 87 -12.62 -8.44 13.31
N GLY A 88 -12.15 -9.57 13.82
CA GLY A 88 -12.74 -10.87 13.51
C GLY A 88 -13.72 -11.39 14.54
N PRO A 89 -14.30 -12.58 14.27
CA PRO A 89 -15.39 -13.14 15.08
C PRO A 89 -14.94 -13.61 16.48
N ASN A 90 -13.64 -13.81 16.69
CA ASN A 90 -13.05 -14.27 17.93
C ASN A 90 -11.58 -13.80 18.02
N ASN A 91 -10.87 -14.18 19.09
CA ASN A 91 -9.48 -13.75 19.33
C ASN A 91 -8.44 -14.45 18.43
N SER A 92 -8.78 -15.51 17.69
CA SER A 92 -7.84 -16.22 16.82
C SER A 92 -7.93 -15.79 15.35
N VAL A 93 -9.08 -15.27 14.92
CA VAL A 93 -9.32 -14.80 13.56
C VAL A 93 -9.43 -13.29 13.55
N SER A 94 -8.61 -12.63 12.73
CA SER A 94 -8.63 -11.19 12.49
C SER A 94 -8.09 -10.91 11.09
N SER A 95 -8.30 -9.70 10.55
CA SER A 95 -7.71 -9.31 9.27
C SER A 95 -6.18 -9.44 9.29
N LEU A 96 -5.55 -9.16 10.44
CA LEU A 96 -4.11 -9.29 10.60
C LEU A 96 -3.68 -10.75 10.59
N SER A 97 -4.35 -11.64 11.32
CA SER A 97 -3.96 -13.07 11.34
C SER A 97 -4.18 -13.74 9.99
N VAL A 98 -5.23 -13.37 9.25
CA VAL A 98 -5.45 -13.84 7.87
C VAL A 98 -4.35 -13.33 6.93
N LEU A 99 -3.97 -12.05 7.04
CA LEU A 99 -2.87 -11.48 6.25
C LEU A 99 -1.55 -12.21 6.53
N ILE A 100 -1.19 -12.38 7.80
CA ILE A 100 0.06 -13.06 8.19
C ILE A 100 0.04 -14.50 7.68
N LYS A 101 -1.06 -15.23 7.89
CA LYS A 101 -1.25 -16.59 7.35
C LYS A 101 -1.01 -16.63 5.84
N TRP A 102 -1.63 -15.73 5.08
CA TRP A 102 -1.44 -15.68 3.62
C TRP A 102 0.00 -15.39 3.25
N MET A 103 0.68 -14.44 3.92
CA MET A 103 2.09 -14.11 3.64
C MET A 103 3.01 -15.30 3.89
N THR A 104 2.76 -16.06 4.96
CA THR A 104 3.57 -17.22 5.37
C THR A 104 3.21 -18.52 4.64
N ASP A 105 2.12 -18.52 3.86
CA ASP A 105 1.66 -19.69 3.13
C ASP A 105 2.39 -19.82 1.79
N GLY A 106 3.13 -20.92 1.62
CA GLY A 106 3.89 -21.21 0.41
C GLY A 106 4.80 -20.06 -0.04
N ASN A 107 4.67 -19.65 -1.31
CA ASN A 107 5.51 -18.63 -1.94
C ASN A 107 4.81 -17.26 -2.09
N ASN A 108 3.73 -17.01 -1.34
CA ASN A 108 2.87 -15.84 -1.52
C ASN A 108 3.58 -14.50 -1.31
N TYR A 109 4.42 -14.39 -0.27
CA TYR A 109 5.16 -13.16 -0.04
C TYR A 109 6.18 -12.88 -1.15
N ASN A 110 6.87 -13.90 -1.67
CA ASN A 110 7.79 -13.72 -2.80
C ASN A 110 7.06 -13.36 -4.10
N ARG A 111 5.87 -13.95 -4.34
CA ARG A 111 4.95 -13.53 -5.41
C ARG A 111 4.63 -12.05 -5.28
N TYR A 112 4.29 -11.61 -4.07
CA TYR A 112 3.97 -10.21 -3.79
C TYR A 112 5.17 -9.26 -3.98
N ARG A 113 6.38 -9.69 -3.62
CA ARG A 113 7.61 -8.89 -3.78
C ARG A 113 8.12 -8.84 -5.22
N GLY A 114 7.66 -9.75 -6.09
CA GLY A 114 8.09 -9.83 -7.49
C GLY A 114 9.51 -10.38 -7.61
N GLY A 115 9.76 -11.56 -7.05
CA GLY A 115 11.06 -12.25 -7.14
C GLY A 115 11.50 -12.50 -8.60
N GLU A 116 12.78 -12.87 -8.80
CA GLU A 116 13.34 -13.14 -10.12
C GLU A 116 12.47 -14.11 -10.93
N GLY A 117 12.13 -13.73 -12.16
CA GLY A 117 11.33 -14.55 -13.07
C GLY A 117 9.80 -14.47 -12.91
N GLN A 118 9.27 -13.70 -11.96
CA GLN A 118 7.82 -13.55 -11.78
C GLN A 118 7.30 -12.24 -12.39
N ASN A 119 6.78 -12.31 -13.62
CA ASN A 119 6.39 -11.13 -14.40
C ASN A 119 4.92 -11.11 -14.85
N SER A 120 4.00 -11.77 -14.13
CA SER A 120 2.58 -11.83 -14.56
C SER A 120 1.57 -11.36 -13.52
N GLU A 121 1.84 -11.54 -12.22
CA GLU A 121 0.86 -11.22 -11.17
C GLU A 121 1.09 -9.82 -10.60
N THR A 122 0.06 -8.97 -10.68
CA THR A 122 0.15 -7.63 -10.08
C THR A 122 0.00 -7.72 -8.56
N LYS A 123 0.68 -6.84 -7.81
CA LYS A 123 0.47 -6.66 -6.36
C LYS A 123 -1.00 -6.43 -6.01
N GLN A 124 -1.76 -5.79 -6.91
CA GLN A 124 -3.19 -5.55 -6.74
C GLN A 124 -4.01 -6.85 -6.82
N THR A 125 -3.66 -7.76 -7.73
CA THR A 125 -4.28 -9.09 -7.84
C THR A 125 -4.05 -9.89 -6.56
N LEU A 126 -2.79 -9.95 -6.10
CA LEU A 126 -2.41 -10.67 -4.88
C LEU A 126 -3.05 -10.08 -3.61
N ALA A 127 -3.13 -8.75 -3.53
CA ALA A 127 -3.86 -8.09 -2.46
C ALA A 127 -5.38 -8.35 -2.53
N GLY A 128 -5.90 -8.65 -3.73
CA GLY A 128 -7.25 -9.15 -3.95
C GLY A 128 -7.48 -10.52 -3.33
N GLU A 129 -6.53 -11.45 -3.45
CA GLU A 129 -6.62 -12.77 -2.81
C GLU A 129 -6.75 -12.64 -1.29
N VAL A 130 -5.92 -11.79 -0.67
CA VAL A 130 -5.99 -11.52 0.78
C VAL A 130 -7.32 -10.88 1.15
N SER A 131 -7.80 -9.92 0.36
CA SER A 131 -9.09 -9.25 0.60
C SER A 131 -10.24 -10.25 0.60
N SER A 132 -10.26 -11.19 -0.35
CA SER A 132 -11.23 -12.29 -0.40
C SER A 132 -11.09 -13.21 0.80
N ALA A 133 -9.87 -13.65 1.13
CA ALA A 133 -9.62 -14.52 2.28
C ALA A 133 -10.07 -13.90 3.62
N ILE A 134 -9.92 -12.57 3.78
CA ILE A 134 -10.44 -11.84 4.95
C ILE A 134 -11.98 -11.93 4.98
N GLY A 135 -12.65 -11.73 3.84
CA GLY A 135 -14.10 -11.87 3.74
C GLY A 135 -14.59 -13.29 4.08
N ASP A 136 -13.90 -14.30 3.56
CA ASP A 136 -14.24 -15.72 3.76
C ASP A 136 -14.02 -16.19 5.21
N SER A 137 -13.14 -15.50 5.96
CA SER A 137 -12.85 -15.81 7.37
C SER A 137 -13.91 -15.33 8.37
N GLY A 138 -14.96 -14.63 7.91
CA GLY A 138 -16.01 -14.08 8.78
C GLY A 138 -15.64 -12.79 9.51
N VAL A 139 -14.55 -12.13 9.10
CA VAL A 139 -14.17 -10.79 9.58
C VAL A 139 -15.22 -9.78 9.13
N MET A 140 -15.83 -9.07 10.09
CA MET A 140 -16.92 -8.13 9.81
C MET A 140 -16.42 -6.86 9.08
N THR A 141 -15.13 -6.55 9.21
CA THR A 141 -14.53 -5.36 8.60
C THR A 141 -14.04 -5.67 7.20
N ALA A 142 -14.74 -5.17 6.19
CA ALA A 142 -14.26 -5.24 4.81
C ALA A 142 -12.91 -4.51 4.67
N ARG A 143 -11.89 -5.22 4.16
CA ARG A 143 -10.58 -4.67 3.79
C ARG A 143 -10.44 -4.73 2.28
N THR A 144 -10.20 -3.59 1.65
CA THR A 144 -9.97 -3.54 0.20
C THR A 144 -8.55 -3.97 -0.15
N PRO A 145 -8.26 -4.35 -1.41
CA PRO A 145 -6.89 -4.63 -1.84
C PRO A 145 -5.93 -3.47 -1.57
N LYS A 146 -6.42 -2.23 -1.66
CA LYS A 146 -5.63 -1.03 -1.32
C LYS A 146 -5.28 -0.96 0.17
N ASP A 147 -6.23 -1.32 1.04
CA ASP A 147 -6.00 -1.38 2.48
C ASP A 147 -4.96 -2.46 2.82
N VAL A 148 -5.04 -3.63 2.15
CA VAL A 148 -4.07 -4.73 2.29
C VAL A 148 -2.67 -4.29 1.87
N MET A 149 -2.50 -3.72 0.68
CA MET A 149 -1.18 -3.26 0.22
C MET A 149 -0.58 -2.23 1.18
N SER A 150 -1.40 -1.31 1.69
CA SER A 150 -0.96 -0.33 2.69
C SER A 150 -0.59 -1.00 4.02
N LYS A 151 -1.29 -2.06 4.39
CA LYS A 151 -1.08 -2.77 5.65
C LYS A 151 0.21 -3.60 5.63
N ILE A 152 0.56 -4.26 4.52
CA ILE A 152 1.77 -5.10 4.40
C ILE A 152 3.06 -4.31 4.73
N LEU A 153 3.11 -3.03 4.39
CA LEU A 153 4.26 -2.17 4.68
C LEU A 153 4.59 -2.07 6.18
N ALA A 154 3.58 -2.09 7.06
CA ALA A 154 3.81 -1.90 8.49
C ALA A 154 4.53 -3.11 9.13
N PRO A 155 4.07 -4.37 8.94
CA PRO A 155 4.83 -5.55 9.36
C PRO A 155 6.25 -5.59 8.76
N GLU A 156 6.43 -5.34 7.45
CA GLU A 156 7.75 -5.30 6.80
C GLU A 156 8.71 -4.31 7.49
N VAL A 157 8.25 -3.08 7.76
CA VAL A 157 9.03 -2.05 8.44
C VAL A 157 9.38 -2.45 9.87
N SER A 158 8.41 -2.96 10.63
CA SER A 158 8.63 -3.39 12.01
C SER A 158 9.57 -4.58 12.12
N PHE A 159 9.50 -5.52 11.16
CA PHE A 159 10.37 -6.68 11.10
C PHE A 159 11.81 -6.23 10.86
N ARG A 160 12.06 -5.45 9.80
CA ARG A 160 13.41 -4.94 9.49
C ARG A 160 14.01 -4.13 10.65
N ALA A 161 13.25 -3.22 11.25
CA ALA A 161 13.72 -2.45 12.40
C ALA A 161 14.05 -3.34 13.61
N THR A 162 13.34 -4.46 13.78
CA THR A 162 13.63 -5.44 14.84
C THR A 162 14.86 -6.27 14.52
N SER A 163 15.02 -6.71 13.26
CA SER A 163 16.24 -7.40 12.78
C SER A 163 17.47 -6.51 12.90
N ASP A 164 17.38 -5.24 12.52
CA ASP A 164 18.46 -4.25 12.67
C ASP A 164 18.85 -4.07 14.15
N TRP A 165 17.87 -4.04 15.05
CA TRP A 165 18.11 -3.96 16.49
C TRP A 165 18.78 -5.22 17.05
N LEU A 166 18.40 -6.41 16.56
CA LEU A 166 19.06 -7.67 16.91
C LEU A 166 20.51 -7.71 16.43
N ASN A 167 20.76 -7.27 15.20
CA ASN A 167 22.10 -7.25 14.61
C ASN A 167 23.03 -6.23 15.30
N ASN A 168 22.49 -5.10 15.76
CA ASN A 168 23.24 -4.05 16.47
C ASN A 168 23.23 -4.23 18.01
N THR A 169 23.40 -5.49 18.46
CA THR A 169 23.71 -5.92 19.84
C THR A 169 22.54 -6.16 20.79
N GLY A 170 21.26 -6.07 20.40
CA GLY A 170 20.16 -6.33 21.37
C GLY A 170 20.35 -5.59 22.71
N GLN A 171 21.02 -4.43 22.64
CA GLN A 171 21.85 -3.91 23.72
C GLN A 171 21.00 -3.61 24.95
N GLY A 172 21.36 -4.20 26.09
CA GLY A 172 20.67 -4.00 27.37
C GLY A 172 19.73 -5.13 27.80
N VAL A 173 19.59 -6.21 27.02
CA VAL A 173 18.79 -7.38 27.42
C VAL A 173 19.69 -8.55 27.80
N GLN A 174 19.63 -8.95 29.07
CA GLN A 174 20.58 -9.90 29.66
C GLN A 174 20.13 -11.37 29.62
N ASN A 175 18.88 -11.65 29.24
CA ASN A 175 18.32 -12.99 29.22
C ASN A 175 17.40 -13.24 28.01
N GLU A 176 17.26 -14.50 27.62
CA GLU A 176 16.51 -14.91 26.43
C GLU A 176 15.02 -14.55 26.52
N ALA A 177 14.42 -14.69 27.72
CA ALA A 177 13.02 -14.34 27.94
C ALA A 177 12.75 -12.84 27.72
N GLY A 178 13.65 -11.99 28.21
CA GLY A 178 13.62 -10.55 28.00
C GLY A 178 13.87 -10.20 26.54
N LEU A 179 14.72 -10.97 25.84
CA LEU A 179 15.01 -10.75 24.43
C LEU A 179 13.76 -11.03 23.59
N ARG A 180 13.11 -12.17 23.84
CA ARG A 180 11.84 -12.53 23.22
C ARG A 180 10.75 -11.50 23.51
N ALA A 181 10.64 -11.03 24.75
CA ALA A 181 9.67 -9.99 25.10
C ALA A 181 9.96 -8.67 24.34
N ALA A 182 11.21 -8.24 24.27
CA ALA A 182 11.61 -7.03 23.55
C ALA A 182 11.34 -7.13 22.03
N ILE A 183 11.59 -8.30 21.43
CA ILE A 183 11.24 -8.58 20.02
C ILE A 183 9.74 -8.43 19.81
N LEU A 184 8.92 -9.11 20.61
CA LEU A 184 7.45 -9.08 20.46
C LEU A 184 6.85 -7.69 20.72
N GLN A 185 7.47 -6.88 21.58
CA GLN A 185 7.08 -5.48 21.80
C GLN A 185 7.33 -4.63 20.55
N LYS A 186 8.41 -4.87 19.81
CA LYS A 186 8.75 -4.10 18.59
C LYS A 186 7.98 -4.61 17.37
N CYS A 187 7.86 -5.92 17.24
CA CYS A 187 7.21 -6.60 16.13
C CYS A 187 6.43 -7.82 16.66
N PRO A 188 5.12 -7.67 16.93
CA PRO A 188 4.31 -8.77 17.46
C PRO A 188 4.29 -10.02 16.58
N THR A 189 4.46 -9.86 15.27
CA THR A 189 4.45 -10.92 14.26
C THR A 189 5.85 -11.37 13.84
N PHE A 190 6.90 -11.04 14.62
CA PHE A 190 8.30 -11.24 14.22
C PHE A 190 8.61 -12.70 13.86
N TYR A 191 8.27 -13.63 14.75
CA TYR A 191 8.59 -15.05 14.56
C TYR A 191 7.80 -15.70 13.42
N GLU A 192 6.59 -15.20 13.14
CA GLU A 192 5.79 -15.67 11.99
C GLU A 192 6.41 -15.20 10.68
N LEU A 193 6.92 -13.96 10.65
CA LEU A 193 7.50 -13.36 9.45
C LEU A 193 8.95 -13.77 9.18
N GLN A 194 9.68 -14.24 10.19
CA GLN A 194 11.09 -14.60 10.05
C GLN A 194 11.31 -15.63 8.94
N THR A 195 10.44 -16.62 8.82
CA THR A 195 10.55 -17.71 7.83
C THR A 195 10.51 -17.24 6.37
N ILE A 196 9.93 -16.06 6.11
CA ILE A 196 9.75 -15.51 4.76
C ILE A 196 10.54 -14.22 4.52
N MET A 197 10.98 -13.54 5.58
CA MET A 197 11.67 -12.25 5.47
C MET A 197 13.15 -12.32 5.81
N ASP A 198 13.65 -13.34 6.51
CA ASP A 198 15.04 -13.36 6.97
C ASP A 198 16.05 -13.55 5.83
N ASP A 199 15.73 -14.30 4.78
CA ASP A 199 16.64 -14.45 3.62
C ASP A 199 16.38 -13.40 2.51
N SER A 200 15.52 -12.42 2.78
CA SER A 200 15.12 -11.42 1.79
C SER A 200 16.19 -10.33 1.62
N PRO A 201 16.56 -9.94 0.37
CA PRO A 201 17.42 -8.78 0.13
C PRO A 201 16.79 -7.47 0.63
N SER A 202 15.49 -7.47 0.96
CA SER A 202 14.80 -6.33 1.58
C SER A 202 15.05 -6.21 3.09
N THR A 203 15.51 -7.29 3.74
CA THR A 203 15.83 -7.35 5.18
C THR A 203 17.34 -7.26 5.37
N HIS A 204 18.12 -7.93 4.53
CA HIS A 204 19.59 -7.86 4.54
C HIS A 204 20.06 -7.32 3.18
N PRO A 205 20.37 -6.02 3.08
CA PRO A 205 20.92 -5.46 1.85
C PRO A 205 22.20 -6.20 1.48
N LEU A 206 22.24 -6.81 0.30
CA LEU A 206 23.26 -7.79 -0.02
C LEU A 206 24.68 -7.22 0.00
N LEU A 207 24.91 -5.93 -0.27
CA LEU A 207 26.22 -5.28 -0.12
C LEU A 207 26.01 -3.76 0.06
N LEU A 208 26.60 -3.17 1.10
CA LEU A 208 26.81 -1.72 1.16
C LEU A 208 28.09 -1.40 0.36
N ASN A 209 28.04 -0.36 -0.49
CA ASN A 209 29.20 0.15 -1.25
C ASN A 209 30.37 0.67 -0.37
N THR A 210 30.29 0.46 0.95
CA THR A 210 31.31 0.79 1.94
C THR A 210 32.06 -0.44 2.46
N GLN A 211 31.75 -1.64 1.99
CA GLN A 211 32.61 -2.80 2.27
C GLN A 211 33.90 -2.68 1.46
N SER A 212 35.01 -2.50 2.18
CA SER A 212 36.38 -2.52 1.65
C SER A 212 36.67 -3.90 1.06
N GLY A 213 36.35 -4.07 -0.23
CA GLY A 213 36.51 -5.34 -0.95
C GLY A 213 36.14 -5.28 -2.42
N PHE A 214 35.44 -4.22 -2.88
CA PHE A 214 35.22 -3.98 -4.31
C PHE A 214 36.45 -3.32 -4.92
N SER A 215 37.52 -4.10 -5.09
CA SER A 215 38.63 -3.72 -5.98
C SER A 215 38.14 -3.88 -7.41
N TYR A 216 38.20 -2.82 -8.21
CA TYR A 216 38.01 -2.92 -9.65
C TYR A 216 39.21 -3.71 -10.19
N SER A 217 39.02 -5.02 -10.42
CA SER A 217 40.06 -5.86 -11.01
C SER A 217 40.24 -5.48 -12.47
N ASP A 218 41.19 -4.59 -12.73
CA ASP A 218 41.81 -4.38 -14.03
C ASP A 218 42.65 -5.64 -14.35
N PRO A 219 42.35 -6.38 -15.43
CA PRO A 219 43.02 -7.64 -15.70
C PRO A 219 44.30 -7.39 -16.47
N ASP A 220 45.40 -7.13 -15.77
CA ASP A 220 46.76 -7.41 -16.24
C ASP A 220 47.75 -7.07 -15.12
N THR A 221 48.21 -8.05 -14.35
CA THR A 221 49.59 -8.17 -13.83
C THR A 221 49.71 -9.47 -13.04
N GLU A 222 50.43 -10.42 -13.61
CA GLU A 222 50.98 -11.61 -12.96
C GLU A 222 51.90 -11.19 -11.79
N SER A 223 51.59 -11.57 -10.55
CA SER A 223 52.59 -11.89 -9.53
C SER A 223 51.96 -12.58 -8.32
N SER A 224 52.50 -13.77 -8.05
CA SER A 224 52.25 -14.63 -6.92
C SER A 224 52.69 -14.00 -5.59
N SER A 225 51.81 -14.03 -4.59
CA SER A 225 52.21 -14.06 -3.19
C SER A 225 51.09 -14.58 -2.31
N SER A 226 51.37 -15.69 -1.63
CA SER A 226 50.53 -16.32 -0.62
C SER A 226 50.51 -15.50 0.67
N CYS A 227 49.33 -15.24 1.21
CA CYS A 227 49.13 -15.12 2.64
C CYS A 227 47.68 -15.45 3.01
N ASP A 228 47.55 -16.47 3.86
CA ASP A 228 46.32 -16.96 4.46
C ASP A 228 45.66 -15.89 5.36
N GLY A 229 44.33 -15.86 5.33
CA GLY A 229 43.51 -15.04 6.21
C GLY A 229 42.02 -15.32 6.03
N GLU A 230 41.54 -16.42 6.63
CA GLU A 230 40.09 -16.63 6.86
C GLU A 230 39.56 -15.50 7.75
N VAL A 231 38.60 -14.72 7.23
CA VAL A 231 37.87 -13.72 8.01
C VAL A 231 36.46 -14.26 8.25
N ASP A 232 36.25 -14.74 9.46
CA ASP A 232 35.05 -15.43 9.93
C ASP A 232 33.85 -14.47 10.06
N GLY A 233 33.14 -14.25 8.93
CA GLY A 233 31.80 -13.66 8.90
C GLY A 233 30.67 -14.69 9.05
N VAL A 234 31.03 -15.98 9.12
CA VAL A 234 30.09 -17.12 9.13
C VAL A 234 29.69 -17.53 10.55
N THR A 235 30.38 -17.04 11.58
CA THR A 235 30.18 -17.49 12.97
C THR A 235 28.93 -16.88 13.63
N VAL A 236 28.55 -15.64 13.27
CA VAL A 236 27.39 -14.97 13.89
C VAL A 236 26.06 -15.53 13.37
N THR A 237 25.96 -15.82 12.06
CA THR A 237 24.78 -16.46 11.45
C THR A 237 24.60 -17.92 11.90
N ARG A 238 25.70 -18.64 12.17
CA ARG A 238 25.64 -19.99 12.77
C ARG A 238 25.16 -19.98 14.23
N THR A 239 25.44 -18.91 14.99
CA THR A 239 25.05 -18.83 16.41
C THR A 239 23.54 -18.66 16.58
N LEU A 240 22.87 -17.89 15.71
CA LEU A 240 21.40 -17.77 15.69
C LEU A 240 20.70 -19.07 15.26
N ARG A 241 21.28 -19.81 14.29
CA ARG A 241 20.76 -21.11 13.84
C ARG A 241 20.92 -22.20 14.90
N ALA A 242 21.98 -22.15 15.71
CA ALA A 242 22.26 -23.13 16.76
C ALA A 242 21.36 -22.96 18.01
N LEU A 243 20.93 -21.74 18.34
CA LEU A 243 20.11 -21.49 19.54
C LEU A 243 18.62 -21.82 19.35
N LEU A 244 18.11 -21.84 18.11
CA LEU A 244 16.69 -22.11 17.81
C LEU A 244 16.36 -23.59 17.52
N HIS A 245 17.34 -24.42 17.13
CA HIS A 245 17.13 -25.88 17.05
C HIS A 245 17.07 -26.56 18.44
N ALA A 246 17.47 -25.86 19.50
CA ALA A 246 17.41 -26.37 20.87
C ALA A 246 16.03 -26.20 21.54
N THR A 247 15.10 -25.44 20.94
CA THR A 247 13.79 -25.10 21.53
C THR A 247 12.58 -25.69 20.79
N THR A 248 12.80 -26.60 19.84
CA THR A 248 11.75 -27.40 19.18
C THR A 248 11.66 -28.85 19.68
N ARG A 249 11.95 -29.09 20.96
CA ARG A 249 11.55 -30.31 21.67
C ARG A 249 10.74 -29.98 22.91
#